data_AF-A0A8T4KW02-F1
#
_entry.id   AF-A0A8T4KW02-F1
#
_cell.length_a   1.000
_cell.length_b   1.000
_cell.length_c   1.000
_cell.angle_alpha   90.00
_cell.angle_beta   90.00
_cell.angle_gamma   90.00
#
_symmetry.space_group_name_H-M   'P 1'
#
loop_
_entity.id
_entity.type
_entity.pdbx_description
1 polymer ?
#
loop_
_entity_poly.entity_id
_entity_poly.type
_entity_poly.pdbx_seq_one_letter_code
_entity_poly.pdbx_strand_id
1 'polypeptide(L)'
;IVVHISAATNLIYNFNLALMYSVLDPFQNPLVFSALAYPIFFLMALTSTDWAVQKLGFAKWKAIHRLVYFAFLFSVFHFILINPPTLMNLAGYLLLALTALVLAGELYWFIKISSKNRFSGKGTIVGVILIVLYILFAYIAFFS
;
A
#
# COMPACT_ATOMS: atom_id res chain seq x y z
N ILE A 1 1.70 12.39 4.29
CA ILE A 1 2.32 11.17 4.87
C ILE A 1 3.37 11.50 5.95
N VAL A 2 4.36 12.37 5.69
CA VAL A 2 5.40 12.74 6.67
C VAL A 2 4.82 13.25 7.98
N VAL A 3 3.86 14.20 7.91
CA VAL A 3 3.16 14.73 9.10
C VAL A 3 2.43 13.63 9.87
N HIS A 4 1.73 12.73 9.17
CA HIS A 4 1.00 11.62 9.80
C HIS A 4 1.94 10.70 10.58
N ILE A 5 3.05 10.27 9.97
CA ILE A 5 4.01 9.37 10.63
C ILE A 5 4.71 10.08 11.79
N SER A 6 5.11 11.34 11.60
CA SER A 6 5.76 12.12 12.66
C SER A 6 4.84 12.31 13.85
N ALA A 7 3.56 12.64 13.61
CA ALA A 7 2.55 12.77 14.65
C ALA A 7 2.28 11.44 15.36
N ALA A 8 2.07 10.34 14.63
CA ALA A 8 1.83 9.03 15.23
C ALA A 8 3.04 8.57 16.08
N THR A 9 4.25 8.76 15.56
CA THR A 9 5.50 8.39 16.24
C THR A 9 5.72 9.22 17.51
N ASN A 10 5.39 10.52 17.49
CA ASN A 10 5.50 11.37 18.67
C ASN A 10 4.41 11.08 19.71
N LEU A 11 3.13 11.08 19.28
CA LEU A 11 1.99 11.01 20.19
C LEU A 11 1.86 9.64 20.87
N ILE A 12 2.21 8.55 20.17
CA ILE A 12 2.03 7.19 20.68
C ILE A 12 3.34 6.65 21.27
N TYR A 13 4.47 6.94 20.63
CA TYR A 13 5.75 6.29 20.95
C TYR A 13 6.82 7.27 21.46
N ASN A 14 6.53 8.57 21.53
CA ASN A 14 7.49 9.60 21.93
C ASN A 14 8.85 9.49 21.18
N PHE A 15 8.80 9.22 19.88
CA PHE A 15 9.97 8.96 19.02
C PHE A 15 10.82 7.73 19.39
N ASN A 16 10.31 6.82 20.21
CA ASN A 16 10.99 5.58 20.56
C ASN A 16 10.79 4.49 19.50
N LEU A 17 11.74 4.38 18.56
CA LEU A 17 11.70 3.38 17.48
C LEU A 17 11.81 1.94 17.98
N ALA A 18 12.54 1.70 19.08
CA ALA A 18 12.68 0.36 19.64
C ALA A 18 11.33 -0.16 20.17
N LEU A 19 10.53 0.73 20.76
CA LEU A 19 9.17 0.41 21.18
C LEU A 19 8.25 0.13 19.98
N MET A 20 8.33 0.97 18.94
CA MET A 20 7.54 0.82 17.72
C MET A 20 7.76 -0.50 16.98
N TYR A 21 8.99 -1.00 16.96
CA TYR A 21 9.38 -2.21 16.23
C TYR A 21 9.86 -3.32 17.16
N SER A 22 9.33 -3.36 18.39
CA SER A 22 9.61 -4.42 19.37
C SER A 22 9.17 -5.80 18.88
N VAL A 23 8.14 -5.84 18.03
CA VAL A 23 7.69 -7.02 17.28
C VAL A 23 7.79 -6.72 15.79
N LEU A 24 8.43 -7.61 15.02
CA LEU A 24 8.64 -7.45 13.57
C LEU A 24 7.67 -8.24 12.70
N ASP A 25 6.83 -9.10 13.30
CA ASP A 25 5.76 -9.75 12.58
C ASP A 25 4.73 -8.68 12.13
N PRO A 26 4.53 -8.48 10.81
CA PRO A 26 3.66 -7.42 10.32
C PRO A 26 2.17 -7.66 10.59
N PHE A 27 1.76 -8.90 10.87
CA PHE A 27 0.37 -9.23 11.19
C PHE A 27 0.06 -9.01 12.68
N GLN A 28 1.07 -9.10 13.55
CA GLN A 28 0.97 -8.73 14.98
C GLN A 28 1.30 -7.25 15.22
N ASN A 29 2.19 -6.68 14.40
CA ASN A 29 2.58 -5.28 14.43
C ASN A 29 2.42 -4.64 13.03
N PRO A 30 1.22 -4.11 12.72
CA PRO A 30 0.94 -3.51 11.42
C PRO A 30 1.76 -2.26 11.10
N LEU A 31 2.54 -1.72 12.05
CA LEU A 31 3.52 -0.66 11.77
C LEU A 31 4.63 -1.11 10.81
N VAL A 32 4.91 -2.40 10.74
CA VAL A 32 5.87 -2.95 9.77
C VAL A 32 5.38 -2.74 8.35
N PHE A 33 4.09 -2.91 8.07
CA PHE A 33 3.52 -2.55 6.76
C PHE A 33 3.65 -1.06 6.46
N SER A 34 3.46 -0.18 7.45
CA SER A 34 3.71 1.27 7.30
C SER A 34 5.18 1.56 6.97
N ALA A 35 6.11 0.87 7.62
CA ALA A 35 7.55 1.00 7.35
C ALA A 35 7.92 0.62 5.92
N LEU A 36 7.20 -0.34 5.31
CA LEU A 36 7.39 -0.74 3.91
C LEU A 36 6.71 0.23 2.93
N ALA A 37 5.51 0.73 3.25
CA ALA A 37 4.77 1.67 2.40
C ALA A 37 5.40 3.06 2.37
N TYR A 38 5.87 3.55 3.51
CA TYR A 38 6.30 4.94 3.68
C TYR A 38 7.42 5.37 2.72
N PRO A 39 8.54 4.62 2.57
CA PRO A 39 9.60 5.01 1.64
C PRO A 39 9.10 5.17 0.21
N ILE A 40 8.16 4.33 -0.22
CA ILE A 40 7.57 4.39 -1.56
C ILE A 40 6.77 5.69 -1.71
N PHE A 41 5.85 5.98 -0.79
CA PHE A 41 5.07 7.22 -0.85
C PHE A 41 5.94 8.46 -0.71
N PHE A 42 6.98 8.41 0.13
CA PHE A 42 7.91 9.51 0.30
C PHE A 42 8.66 9.81 -1.00
N LEU A 43 9.22 8.80 -1.66
CA LEU A 43 9.87 8.95 -2.96
C LEU A 43 8.90 9.44 -4.04
N MET A 44 7.67 8.92 -4.08
CA MET A 44 6.64 9.39 -5.01
C MET A 44 6.28 10.86 -4.76
N ALA A 45 6.17 11.28 -3.50
CA ALA A 45 5.88 12.67 -3.14
C ALA A 45 7.03 13.61 -3.51
N LEU A 46 8.29 13.20 -3.30
CA LEU A 46 9.44 13.99 -3.76
C LEU A 46 9.49 14.12 -5.29
N THR A 47 8.99 13.12 -6.01
CA THR A 47 8.98 13.07 -7.48
C THR A 47 7.64 13.48 -8.10
N SER A 48 6.76 14.13 -7.34
CA SER A 48 5.44 14.57 -7.82
C SER A 48 5.44 15.99 -8.42
N THR A 49 6.61 16.55 -8.73
CA THR A 49 6.76 17.89 -9.29
C THR A 49 7.08 17.83 -10.78
N ASP A 50 6.64 18.83 -11.55
CA ASP A 50 6.96 18.94 -12.98
C ASP A 50 8.46 18.95 -13.23
N TRP A 51 9.22 19.61 -12.35
CA TRP A 51 10.68 19.60 -12.38
C TRP A 51 11.25 18.18 -12.29
N ALA A 52 10.73 17.34 -11.39
CA ALA A 52 11.19 15.95 -11.25
C ALA A 52 10.81 15.11 -12.48
N VAL A 53 9.61 15.32 -13.05
CA VAL A 53 9.18 14.64 -14.28
C VAL A 53 10.10 15.00 -15.45
N GLN A 54 10.42 16.28 -15.62
CA GLN A 54 11.32 16.77 -16.66
C GLN A 54 12.75 16.25 -16.46
N LYS A 55 13.24 16.23 -15.22
CA LYS A 55 14.61 15.81 -14.93
C LYS A 55 14.83 14.29 -15.04
N LEU A 56 13.89 13.48 -14.57
CA LEU A 56 13.96 12.02 -14.63
C LEU A 56 13.56 11.46 -16.00
N GLY A 57 12.71 12.20 -16.71
CA GLY A 57 12.02 11.73 -17.90
C GLY A 57 10.84 10.81 -17.55
N PHE A 58 9.84 10.79 -18.43
CA PHE A 58 8.57 10.07 -18.20
C PHE A 58 8.75 8.59 -17.88
N ALA A 59 9.68 7.89 -18.54
CA ALA A 59 9.85 6.45 -18.35
C ALA A 59 10.33 6.09 -16.93
N LYS A 60 11.35 6.78 -16.41
CA LYS A 60 11.87 6.55 -15.06
C LYS A 60 10.90 7.02 -13.99
N TRP A 61 10.31 8.20 -14.20
CA TRP A 61 9.25 8.71 -13.33
C TRP A 61 8.08 7.73 -13.20
N LYS A 62 7.59 7.21 -14.34
CA LYS A 62 6.51 6.23 -14.36
C LYS A 62 6.90 4.91 -13.70
N ALA A 63 8.16 4.48 -13.80
CA ALA A 63 8.63 3.29 -13.11
C ALA A 63 8.58 3.45 -11.58
N ILE A 64 8.99 4.61 -11.05
CA ILE A 64 8.88 4.93 -9.61
C ILE A 64 7.41 4.95 -9.20
N HIS A 65 6.55 5.63 -9.96
CA HIS A 65 5.14 5.77 -9.61
C HIS A 65 4.34 4.47 -9.75
N ARG A 66 4.83 3.48 -10.51
CA ARG A 66 4.25 2.13 -10.52
C ARG A 66 4.47 1.37 -9.21
N LEU A 67 5.39 1.79 -8.35
CA LEU A 67 5.55 1.20 -7.01
C LEU A 67 4.32 1.45 -6.11
N VAL A 68 3.42 2.35 -6.52
CA VAL A 68 2.16 2.62 -5.82
C VAL A 68 1.33 1.36 -5.58
N TYR A 69 1.38 0.36 -6.48
CA TYR A 69 0.62 -0.88 -6.29
C TYR A 69 1.09 -1.67 -5.06
N PHE A 70 2.40 -1.67 -4.79
CA PHE A 70 2.95 -2.27 -3.57
C PHE A 70 2.69 -1.40 -2.34
N ALA A 71 2.82 -0.07 -2.47
CA ALA A 71 2.50 0.84 -1.38
C ALA A 71 1.03 0.74 -0.97
N PHE A 72 0.11 0.59 -1.93
CA PHE A 72 -1.31 0.41 -1.69
C PHE A 72 -1.59 -0.91 -0.98
N LEU A 73 -0.99 -2.02 -1.42
CA LEU A 73 -1.04 -3.32 -0.73
C LEU A 73 -0.66 -3.18 0.75
N PHE A 74 0.52 -2.64 1.05
CA PHE A 74 0.97 -2.47 2.43
C PHE A 74 0.09 -1.50 3.22
N SER A 75 -0.40 -0.43 2.59
CA SER A 75 -1.29 0.54 3.25
C SER A 75 -2.60 -0.11 3.68
N VAL A 76 -3.19 -0.95 2.81
CA VAL A 76 -4.43 -1.69 3.10
C VAL A 76 -4.28 -2.52 4.37
N PHE A 77 -3.22 -3.33 4.45
CA PHE A 77 -2.99 -4.15 5.64
C PHE A 77 -2.58 -3.34 6.87
N HIS A 78 -1.82 -2.26 6.69
CA HIS A 78 -1.50 -1.35 7.80
C HIS A 78 -2.78 -0.80 8.46
N PHE A 79 -3.71 -0.23 7.68
CA PHE A 79 -4.89 0.42 8.27
C PHE A 79 -5.95 -0.57 8.78
N ILE A 80 -6.11 -1.72 8.11
CA ILE A 80 -7.10 -2.73 8.52
C ILE A 80 -6.70 -3.37 9.85
N LEU A 81 -5.40 -3.64 10.04
CA LEU A 81 -4.93 -4.42 11.19
C LEU A 81 -4.54 -3.56 12.39
N ILE A 82 -4.17 -2.28 12.22
CA ILE A 82 -3.64 -1.46 13.32
C ILE A 82 -4.64 -1.27 14.47
N ASN A 83 -5.93 -1.07 14.14
CA ASN A 83 -7.00 -0.92 15.13
C ASN A 83 -8.37 -1.19 14.48
N PRO A 84 -8.75 -2.47 14.26
CA PRO A 84 -10.02 -2.81 13.60
C PRO A 84 -11.26 -2.14 14.21
N PRO A 85 -11.39 -1.98 15.55
CA PRO A 85 -12.50 -1.23 16.15
C PRO A 85 -12.67 0.21 15.63
N THR A 86 -11.58 0.89 15.24
CA THR A 86 -11.67 2.26 14.71
C THR A 86 -12.33 2.35 13.34
N LEU A 87 -12.50 1.22 12.65
CA LEU A 87 -13.22 1.13 11.39
C LEU A 87 -14.74 0.95 11.56
N MET A 88 -15.20 0.66 12.78
CA MET A 88 -16.62 0.39 13.09
C MET A 88 -17.43 1.68 13.26
N ASN A 89 -17.28 2.61 12.33
CA ASN A 89 -18.04 3.86 12.25
C ASN A 89 -18.26 4.23 10.77
N LEU A 90 -19.06 5.26 10.51
CA LEU A 90 -19.40 5.67 9.15
C LEU A 90 -18.15 5.95 8.29
N ALA A 91 -17.16 6.65 8.84
CA ALA A 91 -15.93 6.96 8.10
C ALA A 91 -15.12 5.70 7.76
N GLY A 92 -15.03 4.76 8.70
CA GLY A 92 -14.38 3.47 8.49
C GLY A 92 -15.08 2.61 7.44
N TYR A 93 -16.41 2.55 7.47
CA TYR A 93 -17.18 1.83 6.44
C TYR A 93 -17.03 2.47 5.06
N LEU A 94 -17.04 3.81 4.97
CA LEU A 94 -16.78 4.52 3.71
C LEU A 94 -15.37 4.23 3.19
N LEU A 95 -14.36 4.24 4.05
CA LEU A 95 -12.98 3.89 3.68
C LEU A 95 -12.89 2.44 3.15
N LEU A 96 -13.51 1.49 3.84
CA LEU A 96 -13.55 0.08 3.42
C LEU A 96 -14.29 -0.09 2.08
N ALA A 97 -15.43 0.58 1.90
CA ALA A 97 -16.19 0.55 0.65
C ALA A 97 -15.38 1.13 -0.52
N LEU A 98 -14.73 2.29 -0.33
CA LEU A 98 -13.86 2.88 -1.35
C LEU A 98 -12.66 1.98 -1.67
N THR A 99 -12.04 1.38 -0.65
CA THR A 99 -10.93 0.44 -0.84
C THR A 99 -11.37 -0.78 -1.65
N ALA A 100 -12.53 -1.37 -1.31
CA ALA A 100 -13.11 -2.48 -2.06
C ALA A 100 -13.43 -2.10 -3.51
N LEU A 101 -13.99 -0.91 -3.74
CA LEU A 101 -14.25 -0.38 -5.09
C LEU A 101 -12.97 -0.20 -5.91
N VAL A 102 -11.91 0.35 -5.29
CA VAL A 102 -10.60 0.50 -5.95
C VAL A 102 -10.04 -0.87 -6.33
N LEU A 103 -10.01 -1.83 -5.40
CA LEU A 103 -9.51 -3.19 -5.67
C LEU A 103 -10.33 -3.90 -6.75
N ALA A 104 -11.65 -3.77 -6.73
CA ALA A 104 -12.53 -4.33 -7.76
C ALA A 104 -12.27 -3.67 -9.13
N GLY A 105 -12.09 -2.36 -9.17
CA GLY A 105 -11.73 -1.61 -10.37
C GLY A 105 -10.37 -2.03 -10.93
N GLU A 106 -9.36 -2.15 -10.07
CA GLU A 106 -8.03 -2.62 -10.45
C GLU A 106 -8.08 -4.04 -11.03
N LEU A 107 -8.80 -4.96 -10.38
CA LEU A 107 -8.98 -6.33 -10.87
C LEU A 107 -9.71 -6.35 -12.23
N TYR A 108 -10.80 -5.60 -12.38
CA TYR A 108 -11.53 -5.49 -13.64
C TYR A 108 -10.62 -5.01 -14.78
N TRP A 109 -9.88 -3.92 -14.55
CA TRP A 109 -8.97 -3.38 -15.56
C TRP A 109 -7.80 -4.30 -15.85
N PHE A 110 -7.25 -4.97 -14.84
CA PHE A 110 -6.21 -5.96 -15.00
C PHE A 110 -6.66 -7.12 -15.90
N ILE A 111 -7.85 -7.68 -15.66
CA ILE A 111 -8.41 -8.77 -16.48
C ILE A 111 -8.62 -8.28 -17.91
N LYS A 112 -9.28 -7.13 -18.08
CA LYS A 112 -9.59 -6.56 -19.40
C LYS A 112 -8.33 -6.28 -20.22
N ILE A 113 -7.28 -5.74 -19.60
CA ILE A 113 -6.04 -5.40 -20.30
C ILE A 113 -5.17 -6.64 -20.55
N SER A 114 -5.11 -7.56 -19.59
CA SER A 114 -4.30 -8.78 -19.72
C SER A 114 -4.92 -9.77 -20.71
N SER A 115 -6.25 -9.84 -20.77
CA SER A 115 -6.99 -10.67 -21.74
C SER A 115 -6.63 -10.32 -23.19
N LYS A 116 -6.51 -9.01 -23.52
CA LYS A 116 -6.10 -8.56 -24.86
C LYS A 116 -4.73 -9.11 -25.29
N ASN A 117 -3.83 -9.32 -24.33
CA ASN A 117 -2.48 -9.85 -24.56
C ASN A 117 -2.35 -11.33 -24.20
N ARG A 118 -3.48 -12.06 -24.06
CA ARG A 118 -3.53 -13.48 -23.68
C ARG A 118 -2.70 -13.78 -22.42
N PHE A 119 -2.70 -12.85 -21.47
CA PHE A 119 -1.98 -12.96 -20.19
C PHE A 119 -0.45 -13.19 -20.30
N SER A 120 0.18 -12.84 -21.43
CA SER A 120 1.59 -13.15 -21.70
C SER A 120 2.58 -12.02 -21.38
N GLY A 121 2.09 -10.82 -21.05
CA GLY A 121 2.94 -9.64 -20.84
C GLY A 121 3.61 -9.60 -19.47
N LYS A 122 4.77 -8.93 -19.38
CA LYS A 122 5.46 -8.67 -18.08
C LYS A 122 4.54 -8.00 -17.04
N GLY A 123 3.66 -7.08 -17.50
CA GLY A 123 2.67 -6.45 -16.63
C GLY A 123 1.63 -7.42 -16.09
N THR A 124 1.31 -8.49 -16.83
CA THR A 124 0.42 -9.55 -16.33
C THR A 124 1.08 -10.30 -15.19
N ILE A 125 2.36 -10.67 -15.31
CA ILE A 125 3.10 -11.37 -14.25
C ILE A 125 3.08 -10.54 -12.96
N VAL A 126 3.43 -9.25 -13.05
CA VAL A 126 3.43 -8.35 -11.88
C VAL A 126 2.03 -8.25 -11.27
N GLY A 127 0.98 -8.12 -12.09
CA GLY A 127 -0.39 -8.07 -11.59
C GLY A 127 -0.84 -9.37 -10.92
N VAL A 128 -0.50 -10.54 -11.47
CA VAL A 128 -0.77 -11.84 -10.83
C VAL A 128 -0.04 -11.93 -9.49
N ILE A 129 1.23 -11.53 -9.42
CA ILE A 129 2.00 -11.52 -8.16
C ILE A 129 1.29 -10.66 -7.12
N LEU A 130 0.87 -9.44 -7.49
CA LEU A 130 0.16 -8.55 -6.58
C LEU A 130 -1.15 -9.17 -6.08
N ILE A 131 -1.95 -9.77 -6.96
CA ILE A 131 -3.21 -10.44 -6.58
C ILE A 131 -2.94 -11.60 -5.63
N VAL A 132 -1.94 -12.43 -5.92
CA VAL A 132 -1.55 -13.55 -5.05
C VAL A 132 -1.08 -13.04 -3.69
N LEU A 133 -0.28 -11.96 -3.65
CA LEU A 133 0.15 -11.34 -2.40
C LEU A 133 -1.02 -10.79 -1.58
N TYR A 134 -2.01 -10.13 -2.21
CA TYR A 134 -3.22 -9.69 -1.54
C TYR A 134 -3.97 -10.86 -0.90
N ILE A 135 -4.17 -11.95 -1.65
CA ILE A 135 -4.88 -13.14 -1.16
C ILE A 135 -4.09 -13.81 -0.02
N LEU A 136 -2.78 -13.98 -0.20
CA LEU A 136 -1.90 -14.58 0.80
C LEU A 136 -1.92 -13.78 2.11
N PHE A 137 -1.74 -12.45 2.02
CA PHE A 137 -1.72 -11.60 3.21
C PHE A 137 -3.10 -11.55 3.88
N ALA A 138 -4.18 -11.53 3.11
CA ALA A 138 -5.53 -11.63 3.68
C ALA A 138 -5.73 -12.97 4.39
N TYR A 139 -5.26 -14.06 3.78
CA TYR A 139 -5.35 -15.39 4.41
C TYR A 139 -4.60 -15.43 5.74
N ILE A 140 -3.34 -14.98 5.77
CA ILE A 140 -2.55 -14.93 7.00
C ILE A 140 -3.22 -14.01 8.03
N ALA A 141 -3.63 -12.80 7.62
CA ALA A 141 -4.22 -11.81 8.53
C ALA A 141 -5.50 -12.28 9.25
N PHE A 142 -6.28 -13.17 8.65
CA PHE A 142 -7.59 -13.57 9.17
C PHE A 142 -7.71 -15.04 9.56
N PHE A 143 -6.76 -15.90 9.19
CA PHE A 143 -6.88 -17.35 9.36
C PHE A 143 -5.63 -18.06 9.94
N SER A 144 -4.52 -17.37 10.19
CA SER A 144 -3.35 -17.92 10.91
C SER A 144 -3.22 -17.35 12.30
#